data_AF-A0A970UWX0-F1
#
_entry.id   AF-A0A970UWX0-F1
#
_cell.length_a   1.000
_cell.length_b   1.000
_cell.length_c   1.000
_cell.angle_alpha   90.00
_cell.angle_beta   90.00
_cell.angle_gamma   90.00
#
_symmetry.space_group_name_H-M   'P 1'
#
loop_
_entity.id
_entity.type
_entity.pdbx_description
1 polymer ?
#
loop_
_entity_poly.entity_id
_entity_poly.type
_entity_poly.pdbx_seq_one_letter_code
_entity_poly.pdbx_strand_id
1 'polypeptide(L)'
;MNINPEQFLLNNFINKCIRQYADFMGIDKMPSFDIAPINLSLDEANKKGYGSFATHYYDINTGAHRLEVWKDLYRPQLNAEYLLYHEFTHIVDTETYSNRDKMKNVAIKGYTEYHAAQIDFLRILGAKSINSFSSFSLNQELETILRRESALDYVLDAHNTAATLIARPDFPADIATLATTIGLLFNYLGRLSICKMYAEDYGSHIDKFSDTTIEQQFFGKDVYQALATFLSGWLSEPHIKILGDAYLKIIVTKGQGLS
;
A
#
# COMPACT_ATOMS: atom_id res chain seq x y z
N MET A 1 8.01 23.89 -28.84
CA MET A 1 8.10 23.51 -27.41
C MET A 1 9.10 22.37 -27.29
N ASN A 2 10.22 22.57 -26.60
CA ASN A 2 11.14 21.48 -26.27
C ASN A 2 10.52 20.69 -25.12
N ILE A 3 9.85 19.59 -25.43
CA ILE A 3 9.42 18.64 -24.40
C ILE A 3 10.68 17.90 -23.95
N ASN A 4 10.98 17.93 -22.64
CA ASN A 4 12.06 17.15 -22.07
C ASN A 4 11.80 15.65 -22.38
N PRO A 5 12.68 14.96 -23.14
CA PRO A 5 12.46 13.56 -23.53
C PRO A 5 12.19 12.62 -22.36
N GLU A 6 12.85 12.81 -21.21
CA GLU A 6 12.64 11.99 -20.02
C GLU A 6 11.23 12.18 -19.45
N GLN A 7 10.77 13.42 -19.39
CA GLN A 7 9.42 13.74 -18.93
C GLN A 7 8.35 13.19 -19.88
N PHE A 8 8.61 13.20 -21.18
CA PHE A 8 7.73 12.57 -22.18
C PHE A 8 7.63 11.05 -21.96
N LEU A 9 8.76 10.38 -21.74
CA LEU A 9 8.80 8.93 -21.49
C LEU A 9 8.07 8.55 -20.20
N LEU A 10 8.32 9.30 -19.11
CA LEU A 10 7.63 9.11 -17.84
C LEU A 10 6.11 9.28 -17.99
N ASN A 11 5.66 10.37 -18.62
CA ASN A 11 4.24 10.62 -18.81
C ASN A 11 3.57 9.53 -19.66
N ASN A 12 4.24 9.04 -20.72
CA ASN A 12 3.72 7.95 -21.53
C ASN A 12 3.61 6.64 -20.74
N PHE A 13 4.61 6.33 -19.91
CA PHE A 13 4.59 5.17 -19.04
C PHE A 13 3.44 5.24 -18.02
N ILE A 14 3.28 6.38 -17.34
CA ILE A 14 2.19 6.57 -16.37
C ILE A 14 0.83 6.48 -17.08
N ASN A 15 0.66 7.12 -18.24
CA ASN A 15 -0.59 7.06 -19.01
C ASN A 15 -0.93 5.64 -19.48
N LYS A 16 0.08 4.83 -19.82
CA LYS A 16 -0.11 3.40 -20.10
C LYS A 16 -0.61 2.68 -18.84
N CYS A 17 0.04 2.90 -17.70
CA CYS A 17 -0.34 2.28 -16.43
C CYS A 17 -1.76 2.68 -16.01
N ILE A 18 -2.16 3.94 -16.17
CA ILE A 18 -3.52 4.44 -15.91
C ILE A 18 -4.56 3.62 -16.68
N ARG A 19 -4.36 3.43 -17.99
CA ARG A 19 -5.30 2.66 -18.82
C ARG A 19 -5.38 1.21 -18.38
N GLN A 20 -4.22 0.58 -18.18
CA GLN A 20 -4.16 -0.82 -17.75
C GLN A 20 -4.77 -1.01 -16.35
N TYR A 21 -4.58 -0.05 -15.45
CA TYR A 21 -5.18 -0.08 -14.12
C TYR A 21 -6.70 0.06 -14.19
N ALA A 22 -7.21 0.97 -15.03
CA ALA A 22 -8.64 1.13 -15.23
C ALA A 22 -9.28 -0.17 -15.76
N ASP A 23 -8.65 -0.80 -16.76
CA ASP A 23 -9.05 -2.11 -17.28
C ASP A 23 -8.97 -3.21 -16.20
N PHE A 24 -7.90 -3.22 -15.40
CA PHE A 24 -7.66 -4.20 -14.34
C PHE A 24 -8.73 -4.13 -13.24
N MET A 25 -9.09 -2.91 -12.83
CA MET A 25 -10.10 -2.64 -11.80
C MET A 25 -11.53 -2.67 -12.34
N GLY A 26 -11.71 -2.65 -13.66
CA GLY A 26 -13.02 -2.57 -14.29
C GLY A 26 -13.73 -1.22 -14.07
N ILE A 27 -12.95 -0.13 -14.01
CA ILE A 27 -13.48 1.24 -13.87
C ILE A 27 -13.40 1.97 -15.20
N ASP A 28 -14.40 2.79 -15.51
CA ASP A 28 -14.47 3.50 -16.80
C ASP A 28 -13.36 4.56 -16.95
N LYS A 29 -13.01 5.21 -15.84
CA LYS A 29 -12.06 6.33 -15.85
C LYS A 29 -11.42 6.54 -14.48
N MET A 30 -10.12 6.79 -14.48
CA MET A 30 -9.40 7.25 -13.30
C MET A 30 -9.83 8.66 -12.87
N PRO A 31 -9.91 8.94 -11.55
CA PRO A 31 -10.02 10.31 -11.07
C PRO A 31 -8.88 11.20 -11.57
N SER A 32 -9.11 12.51 -11.61
CA SER A 32 -8.10 13.47 -12.09
C SER A 32 -7.00 13.67 -11.05
N PHE A 33 -5.75 13.68 -11.48
CA PHE A 33 -4.59 13.97 -10.64
C PHE A 33 -3.46 14.61 -11.43
N ASP A 34 -2.62 15.37 -10.73
CA ASP A 34 -1.41 15.97 -11.28
C ASP A 34 -0.21 15.04 -11.07
N ILE A 35 0.72 15.00 -12.03
CA ILE A 35 1.96 14.24 -11.94
C ILE A 35 3.12 15.19 -11.61
N ALA A 36 3.87 14.89 -10.56
CA ALA A 36 5.04 15.64 -10.13
C ALA A 36 6.30 14.74 -10.16
N PRO A 37 7.17 14.87 -11.16
CA PRO A 37 8.42 14.10 -11.21
C PRO A 37 9.37 14.50 -10.07
N ILE A 38 9.95 13.52 -9.38
CA ILE A 38 10.92 13.73 -8.28
C ILE A 38 12.25 13.01 -8.54
N ASN A 39 13.30 13.45 -7.85
CA ASN A 39 14.56 12.72 -7.74
C ASN A 39 14.58 11.97 -6.40
N LEU A 40 15.11 10.75 -6.38
CA LEU A 40 15.32 10.04 -5.12
C LEU A 40 16.49 10.67 -4.35
N SER A 41 16.30 10.83 -3.04
CA SER A 41 17.33 11.25 -2.11
C SER A 41 17.69 10.08 -1.18
N LEU A 42 18.95 9.63 -1.24
CA LEU A 42 19.47 8.62 -0.32
C LEU A 42 19.49 9.14 1.13
N ASP A 43 19.71 10.44 1.33
CA ASP A 43 19.71 11.06 2.65
C ASP A 43 18.31 11.04 3.28
N GLU A 44 17.26 11.26 2.50
CA GLU A 44 15.88 11.16 3.00
C GLU A 44 15.49 9.73 3.32
N ALA A 45 15.88 8.77 2.47
CA ALA A 45 15.62 7.35 2.70
C ALA A 45 16.31 6.86 3.99
N ASN A 46 17.57 7.22 4.18
CA ASN A 46 18.34 6.88 5.39
C ASN A 46 17.76 7.54 6.66
N LYS A 47 17.26 8.78 6.55
CA LYS A 47 16.65 9.49 7.68
C LYS A 47 15.29 8.90 8.08
N LYS A 48 14.47 8.51 7.11
CA LYS A 48 13.12 7.97 7.34
C LYS A 48 13.12 6.47 7.64
N GLY A 49 14.19 5.76 7.28
CA GLY A 49 14.28 4.30 7.37
C GLY A 49 13.61 3.56 6.21
N TYR A 50 13.08 4.29 5.23
CA TYR A 50 12.45 3.76 4.01
C TYR A 50 12.44 4.86 2.92
N GLY A 51 12.46 4.46 1.65
CA GLY A 51 12.33 5.36 0.49
C GLY A 51 11.09 5.01 -0.34
N SER A 52 10.44 6.00 -0.95
CA SER A 52 9.33 5.76 -1.87
C SER A 52 9.67 6.18 -3.30
N PHE A 53 9.30 5.32 -4.25
CA PHE A 53 9.45 5.57 -5.68
C PHE A 53 8.28 6.32 -6.29
N ALA A 54 7.11 6.25 -5.64
CA ALA A 54 5.91 6.99 -5.99
C ALA A 54 5.09 7.27 -4.71
N THR A 55 4.45 8.43 -4.64
CA THR A 55 3.65 8.81 -3.45
C THR A 55 2.43 9.61 -3.88
N HIS A 56 1.25 9.15 -3.44
CA HIS A 56 0.00 9.88 -3.57
C HIS A 56 -0.18 10.92 -2.45
N TYR A 57 -0.62 12.11 -2.85
CA TYR A 57 -1.07 13.18 -1.97
C TYR A 57 -2.49 13.60 -2.32
N TYR A 58 -3.27 13.90 -1.29
CA TYR A 58 -4.63 14.41 -1.43
C TYR A 58 -4.81 15.67 -0.59
N ASP A 59 -5.21 16.76 -1.24
CA ASP A 59 -5.65 17.97 -0.57
C ASP A 59 -7.15 17.91 -0.31
N ILE A 60 -7.53 17.67 0.94
CA ILE A 60 -8.93 17.55 1.38
C ILE A 60 -9.76 18.82 1.11
N ASN A 61 -9.13 20.00 1.06
CA ASN A 61 -9.84 21.27 0.93
C ASN A 61 -10.23 21.54 -0.52
N THR A 62 -9.35 21.20 -1.46
CA THR A 62 -9.56 21.43 -2.90
C THR A 62 -10.12 20.19 -3.60
N GLY A 63 -9.89 19.00 -3.02
CA GLY A 63 -10.12 17.71 -3.66
C GLY A 63 -9.07 17.37 -4.71
N ALA A 64 -7.93 18.07 -4.74
CA ALA A 64 -6.88 17.83 -5.72
C ALA A 64 -6.02 16.62 -5.33
N HIS A 65 -5.74 15.76 -6.31
CA HIS A 65 -4.81 14.66 -6.19
C HIS A 65 -3.48 15.02 -6.86
N ARG A 66 -2.38 14.64 -6.22
CA ARG A 66 -1.04 14.75 -6.79
C ARG A 66 -0.29 13.45 -6.61
N LEU A 67 0.35 12.98 -7.66
CA LEU A 67 1.21 11.80 -7.65
C LEU A 67 2.65 12.25 -7.86
N GLU A 68 3.49 12.10 -6.83
CA GLU A 68 4.93 12.24 -6.99
C GLU A 68 5.50 10.92 -7.51
N VAL A 69 6.37 10.97 -8.53
CA VAL A 69 6.93 9.78 -9.17
C VAL A 69 8.41 9.98 -9.47
N TRP A 70 9.25 9.01 -9.13
CA TRP A 70 10.66 9.05 -9.49
C TRP A 70 10.82 9.16 -11.02
N LYS A 71 11.63 10.13 -11.47
CA LYS A 71 11.78 10.47 -12.89
C LYS A 71 12.19 9.30 -13.79
N ASP A 72 12.89 8.30 -13.24
CA ASP A 72 13.41 7.15 -14.00
C ASP A 72 12.52 5.91 -13.92
N LEU A 73 11.34 6.00 -13.28
CA LEU A 73 10.45 4.86 -13.05
C LEU A 73 9.96 4.18 -14.34
N TYR A 74 10.01 4.89 -15.47
CA TYR A 74 9.59 4.39 -16.79
C TYR A 74 10.53 3.34 -17.39
N ARG A 75 11.72 3.15 -16.81
CA ARG A 75 12.73 2.24 -17.36
C ARG A 75 12.22 0.80 -17.30
N PRO A 76 12.15 0.08 -18.44
CA PRO A 76 11.56 -1.26 -18.48
C PRO A 76 12.20 -2.28 -17.53
N GLN A 77 13.47 -2.10 -17.17
CA GLN A 77 14.20 -3.04 -16.30
C GLN A 77 13.76 -2.99 -14.83
N LEU A 78 12.98 -1.96 -14.44
CA LEU A 78 12.57 -1.74 -13.05
C LEU A 78 11.29 -2.49 -12.66
N ASN A 79 10.55 -3.05 -13.62
CA ASN A 79 9.25 -3.69 -13.40
C ASN A 79 8.31 -2.93 -12.42
N ALA A 80 8.27 -1.60 -12.52
CA ALA A 80 7.71 -0.74 -11.45
C ALA A 80 6.20 -0.50 -11.52
N GLU A 81 5.47 -1.16 -12.43
CA GLU A 81 4.05 -0.90 -12.67
C GLU A 81 3.17 -1.16 -11.43
N TYR A 82 3.54 -2.15 -10.61
CA TYR A 82 2.81 -2.49 -9.37
C TYR A 82 2.81 -1.35 -8.34
N LEU A 83 3.89 -0.55 -8.30
CA LEU A 83 3.99 0.62 -7.40
C LEU A 83 2.99 1.70 -7.81
N LEU A 84 2.82 1.92 -9.12
CA LEU A 84 1.80 2.86 -9.60
C LEU A 84 0.38 2.36 -9.32
N TYR A 85 0.15 1.03 -9.40
CA TYR A 85 -1.15 0.44 -9.05
C TYR A 85 -1.50 0.65 -7.58
N HIS A 86 -0.50 0.57 -6.69
CA HIS A 86 -0.66 0.91 -5.27
C HIS A 86 -1.20 2.35 -5.11
N GLU A 87 -0.48 3.32 -5.67
CA GLU A 87 -0.84 4.74 -5.55
C GLU A 87 -2.15 5.11 -6.26
N PHE A 88 -2.44 4.48 -7.41
CA PHE A 88 -3.73 4.65 -8.10
C PHE A 88 -4.89 4.15 -7.26
N THR A 89 -4.68 3.08 -6.50
CA THR A 89 -5.70 2.55 -5.58
C THR A 89 -6.01 3.53 -4.46
N HIS A 90 -5.01 4.21 -3.91
CA HIS A 90 -5.27 5.32 -2.97
C HIS A 90 -6.10 6.45 -3.58
N ILE A 91 -5.84 6.82 -4.85
CA ILE A 91 -6.63 7.85 -5.54
C ILE A 91 -8.09 7.42 -5.67
N VAL A 92 -8.34 6.19 -6.16
CA VAL A 92 -9.70 5.66 -6.35
C VAL A 92 -10.44 5.50 -5.02
N ASP A 93 -9.80 4.91 -4.01
CA ASP A 93 -10.43 4.70 -2.70
C ASP A 93 -10.74 6.04 -2.01
N THR A 94 -9.84 7.02 -2.13
CA THR A 94 -10.06 8.35 -1.57
C THR A 94 -11.28 9.01 -2.20
N GLU A 95 -11.39 8.99 -3.53
CA GLU A 95 -12.55 9.58 -4.21
C GLU A 95 -13.86 8.84 -3.90
N THR A 96 -13.77 7.52 -3.71
CA THR A 96 -14.94 6.68 -3.43
C THR A 96 -15.46 6.88 -2.01
N TYR A 97 -14.57 6.91 -1.01
CA TYR A 97 -14.97 6.78 0.40
C TYR A 97 -14.77 8.03 1.26
N SER A 98 -13.86 8.93 0.88
CA SER A 98 -13.56 10.14 1.66
C SER A 98 -14.71 11.15 1.57
N ASN A 99 -15.32 11.29 0.39
CA ASN A 99 -16.36 12.29 0.11
C ASN A 99 -15.95 13.72 0.57
N ARG A 100 -14.66 14.04 0.47
CA ARG A 100 -14.05 15.31 0.94
C ARG A 100 -14.30 15.62 2.42
N ASP A 101 -14.68 14.63 3.22
CA ASP A 101 -14.85 14.76 4.66
C ASP A 101 -13.53 14.43 5.34
N LYS A 102 -13.01 15.39 6.12
CA LYS A 102 -11.70 15.25 6.80
C LYS A 102 -11.64 14.04 7.72
N MET A 103 -12.72 13.74 8.45
CA MET A 103 -12.74 12.61 9.38
C MET A 103 -12.84 11.28 8.63
N LYS A 104 -13.67 11.21 7.59
CA LYS A 104 -13.73 10.03 6.73
C LYS A 104 -12.39 9.77 6.04
N ASN A 105 -11.74 10.82 5.54
CA ASN A 105 -10.43 10.72 4.89
C ASN A 105 -9.37 10.09 5.80
N VAL A 106 -9.37 10.45 7.10
CA VAL A 106 -8.46 9.85 8.08
C VAL A 106 -8.91 8.43 8.41
N ALA A 107 -10.21 8.20 8.60
CA ALA A 107 -10.76 6.90 8.98
C ALA A 107 -10.44 5.80 7.94
N ILE A 108 -10.47 6.12 6.64
CA ILE A 108 -10.26 5.12 5.60
C ILE A 108 -8.79 4.74 5.39
N LYS A 109 -7.82 5.41 6.02
CA LYS A 109 -6.40 5.20 5.72
C LYS A 109 -5.92 3.76 5.93
N GLY A 110 -6.37 3.08 6.97
CA GLY A 110 -6.06 1.66 7.14
C GLY A 110 -6.61 0.79 6.02
N TYR A 111 -7.83 1.08 5.55
CA TYR A 111 -8.42 0.39 4.41
C TYR A 111 -7.67 0.68 3.11
N THR A 112 -7.32 1.93 2.83
CA THR A 112 -6.66 2.28 1.55
C THR A 112 -5.29 1.61 1.42
N GLU A 113 -4.57 1.45 2.53
CA GLU A 113 -3.29 0.70 2.57
C GLU A 113 -3.50 -0.80 2.38
N TYR A 114 -4.50 -1.38 3.05
CA TYR A 114 -4.87 -2.78 2.89
C TYR A 114 -5.26 -3.10 1.44
N HIS A 115 -6.14 -2.30 0.85
CA HIS A 115 -6.63 -2.51 -0.51
C HIS A 115 -5.53 -2.25 -1.55
N ALA A 116 -4.76 -1.17 -1.43
CA ALA A 116 -3.65 -0.90 -2.34
C ALA A 116 -2.60 -2.04 -2.34
N ALA A 117 -2.34 -2.64 -1.19
CA ALA A 117 -1.43 -3.79 -1.07
C ALA A 117 -2.02 -5.10 -1.62
N GLN A 118 -3.34 -5.24 -1.68
CA GLN A 118 -3.97 -6.35 -2.41
C GLN A 118 -3.77 -6.17 -3.93
N ILE A 119 -3.98 -4.95 -4.44
CA ILE A 119 -3.92 -4.64 -5.87
C ILE A 119 -2.47 -4.68 -6.38
N ASP A 120 -1.51 -4.11 -5.65
CA ASP A 120 -0.09 -4.16 -6.03
C ASP A 120 0.42 -5.61 -6.12
N PHE A 121 0.00 -6.45 -5.17
CA PHE A 121 0.47 -7.82 -5.08
C PHE A 121 -0.13 -8.70 -6.16
N LEU A 122 -1.44 -8.57 -6.42
CA LEU A 122 -2.06 -9.21 -7.58
C LEU A 122 -1.38 -8.78 -8.89
N ARG A 123 -1.04 -7.49 -9.01
CA ARG A 123 -0.39 -6.97 -10.22
C ARG A 123 0.98 -7.59 -10.42
N ILE A 124 1.83 -7.67 -9.38
CA ILE A 124 3.17 -8.26 -9.50
C ILE A 124 3.12 -9.78 -9.68
N LEU A 125 2.09 -10.46 -9.13
CA LEU A 125 1.81 -11.87 -9.39
C LEU A 125 1.36 -12.17 -10.83
N GLY A 126 1.04 -11.12 -11.61
CA GLY A 126 0.71 -11.24 -13.03
C GLY A 126 -0.79 -11.29 -13.34
N ALA A 127 -1.65 -11.01 -12.35
CA ALA A 127 -3.10 -10.93 -12.55
C ALA A 127 -3.45 -9.91 -13.66
N LYS A 128 -4.50 -10.22 -14.42
CA LYS A 128 -4.99 -9.37 -15.53
C LYS A 128 -6.23 -8.55 -15.18
N SER A 129 -7.00 -9.01 -14.20
CA SER A 129 -8.08 -8.26 -13.59
C SER A 129 -8.21 -8.63 -12.11
N ILE A 130 -8.87 -7.77 -11.35
CA ILE A 130 -9.21 -8.03 -9.94
C ILE A 130 -10.16 -9.23 -9.77
N ASN A 131 -10.95 -9.55 -10.80
CA ASN A 131 -11.98 -10.60 -10.76
C ASN A 131 -11.51 -11.96 -11.29
N SER A 132 -10.31 -12.05 -11.84
CA SER A 132 -9.84 -13.24 -12.55
C SER A 132 -8.38 -13.55 -12.21
N PHE A 133 -8.18 -14.13 -11.03
CA PHE A 133 -6.89 -14.68 -10.60
C PHE A 133 -7.10 -16.09 -10.03
N SER A 134 -6.27 -17.04 -10.45
CA SER A 134 -6.47 -18.46 -10.14
C SER A 134 -5.77 -18.86 -8.85
N SER A 135 -4.44 -18.88 -8.88
CA SER A 135 -3.58 -19.26 -7.75
C SER A 135 -2.14 -18.85 -8.01
N PHE A 136 -1.33 -18.91 -6.97
CA PHE A 136 0.12 -18.77 -7.04
C PHE A 136 0.78 -19.63 -5.95
N SER A 137 2.08 -19.87 -6.07
CA SER A 137 2.90 -20.43 -4.98
C SER A 137 3.61 -19.31 -4.24
N LEU A 138 3.71 -19.41 -2.92
CA LEU A 138 4.52 -18.51 -2.10
C LEU A 138 6.02 -18.53 -2.45
N ASN A 139 6.49 -19.57 -3.14
CA ASN A 139 7.85 -19.68 -3.67
C ASN A 139 8.01 -19.10 -5.08
N GLN A 140 6.94 -18.58 -5.70
CA GLN A 140 7.02 -17.92 -7.00
C GLN A 140 8.02 -16.75 -6.94
N GLU A 141 8.95 -16.72 -7.90
CA GLU A 141 9.88 -15.59 -8.06
C GLU A 141 9.12 -14.35 -8.57
N LEU A 142 9.33 -13.23 -7.89
CA LEU A 142 8.85 -11.91 -8.24
C LEU A 142 10.03 -11.01 -8.58
N GLU A 143 9.88 -10.20 -9.63
CA GLU A 143 10.86 -9.17 -9.99
C GLU A 143 10.35 -7.82 -9.50
N THR A 144 10.87 -7.35 -8.36
CA THR A 144 10.59 -6.00 -7.85
C THR A 144 11.58 -4.99 -8.42
N ILE A 145 11.35 -3.71 -8.17
CA ILE A 145 12.28 -2.65 -8.57
C ILE A 145 13.67 -2.80 -7.94
N LEU A 146 13.75 -3.42 -6.76
CA LEU A 146 15.00 -3.55 -6.01
C LEU A 146 15.71 -4.88 -6.26
N ARG A 147 14.96 -5.96 -6.41
CA ARG A 147 15.52 -7.32 -6.40
C ARG A 147 14.55 -8.36 -6.97
N ARG A 148 15.10 -9.56 -7.16
CA ARG A 148 14.30 -10.77 -7.30
C ARG A 148 14.14 -11.42 -5.94
N GLU A 149 12.93 -11.82 -5.62
CA GLU A 149 12.58 -12.41 -4.33
C GLU A 149 11.39 -13.35 -4.44
N SER A 150 11.13 -14.16 -3.42
CA SER A 150 9.92 -15.00 -3.40
C SER A 150 8.67 -14.16 -3.09
N ALA A 151 7.50 -14.65 -3.49
CA ALA A 151 6.23 -14.03 -3.08
C ALA A 151 6.06 -14.01 -1.55
N LEU A 152 6.61 -14.98 -0.83
CA LEU A 152 6.69 -14.98 0.62
C LEU A 152 7.51 -13.81 1.16
N ASP A 153 8.73 -13.62 0.66
CA ASP A 153 9.61 -12.54 1.11
C ASP A 153 8.97 -11.16 0.83
N TYR A 154 8.35 -11.01 -0.34
CA TYR A 154 7.63 -9.78 -0.70
C TYR A 154 6.48 -9.44 0.26
N VAL A 155 5.77 -10.46 0.77
CA VAL A 155 4.71 -10.29 1.78
C VAL A 155 5.32 -9.90 3.12
N LEU A 156 6.37 -10.60 3.56
CA LEU A 156 7.01 -10.41 4.87
C LEU A 156 7.80 -9.11 4.98
N ASP A 157 8.24 -8.52 3.87
CA ASP A 157 9.03 -7.29 3.85
C ASP A 157 8.35 -6.11 4.56
N ALA A 158 7.04 -5.93 4.35
CA ALA A 158 6.27 -4.86 5.01
C ALA A 158 6.17 -5.09 6.52
N HIS A 159 5.94 -6.34 6.93
CA HIS A 159 5.93 -6.77 8.32
C HIS A 159 7.30 -6.54 8.99
N ASN A 160 8.38 -6.97 8.36
CA ASN A 160 9.75 -6.83 8.87
C ASN A 160 10.18 -5.36 8.98
N THR A 161 9.75 -4.52 8.04
CA THR A 161 9.98 -3.07 8.09
C THR A 161 9.22 -2.45 9.27
N ALA A 162 7.95 -2.81 9.48
CA ALA A 162 7.17 -2.36 10.63
C ALA A 162 7.81 -2.80 11.96
N ALA A 163 8.27 -4.06 12.04
CA ALA A 163 8.99 -4.59 13.19
C ALA A 163 10.23 -3.76 13.54
N THR A 164 11.02 -3.40 12.51
CA THR A 164 12.23 -2.59 12.66
C THR A 164 11.91 -1.20 13.19
N LEU A 165 10.84 -0.56 12.72
CA LEU A 165 10.39 0.74 13.22
C LEU A 165 9.92 0.65 14.68
N ILE A 166 9.08 -0.35 15.00
CA ILE A 166 8.52 -0.55 16.36
C ILE A 166 9.62 -0.86 17.38
N ALA A 167 10.69 -1.54 16.98
CA ALA A 167 11.81 -1.88 17.84
C ALA A 167 12.72 -0.69 18.18
N ARG A 168 12.56 0.47 17.53
CA ARG A 168 13.39 1.64 17.81
C ARG A 168 13.12 2.19 19.22
N PRO A 169 14.15 2.59 19.99
CA PRO A 169 13.96 3.14 21.33
C PRO A 169 13.12 4.42 21.37
N ASP A 170 13.12 5.19 20.29
CA ASP A 170 12.39 6.44 20.14
C ASP A 170 11.01 6.24 19.50
N PHE A 171 10.51 5.01 19.38
CA PHE A 171 9.26 4.74 18.67
C PHE A 171 7.99 5.10 19.48
N PRO A 172 6.97 5.74 18.85
CA PRO A 172 7.07 6.47 17.59
C PRO A 172 7.71 7.85 17.82
N ALA A 173 8.68 8.22 16.97
CA ALA A 173 9.41 9.48 17.12
C ALA A 173 8.52 10.70 16.83
N ASP A 174 7.54 10.53 15.93
CA ASP A 174 6.55 11.54 15.53
C ASP A 174 5.29 10.87 14.93
N ILE A 175 4.27 11.69 14.64
CA ILE A 175 3.01 11.23 14.03
C ILE A 175 3.25 10.61 12.64
N ALA A 176 4.23 11.10 11.89
CA ALA A 176 4.54 10.57 10.56
C ALA A 176 5.05 9.13 10.65
N THR A 177 5.97 8.86 11.58
CA THR A 177 6.51 7.52 11.86
C THR A 177 5.41 6.57 12.33
N LEU A 178 4.49 7.04 13.18
CA LEU A 178 3.32 6.27 13.60
C LEU A 178 2.41 5.91 12.40
N ALA A 179 2.06 6.91 11.57
CA ALA A 179 1.21 6.71 10.40
C ALA A 179 1.83 5.73 9.40
N THR A 180 3.12 5.88 9.10
CA THR A 180 3.87 4.95 8.24
C THR A 180 3.85 3.53 8.79
N THR A 181 4.07 3.35 10.10
CA THR A 181 4.08 2.02 10.72
C THR A 181 2.73 1.34 10.62
N ILE A 182 1.65 2.10 10.85
CA ILE A 182 0.29 1.59 10.68
C ILE A 182 0.05 1.21 9.21
N GLY A 183 0.48 2.05 8.27
CA GLY A 183 0.39 1.75 6.84
C GLY A 183 1.09 0.45 6.47
N LEU A 184 2.33 0.23 6.95
CA LEU A 184 3.09 -1.01 6.74
C LEU A 184 2.36 -2.25 7.29
N LEU A 185 1.75 -2.14 8.47
CA LEU A 185 0.97 -3.25 9.05
C LEU A 185 -0.29 -3.55 8.23
N PHE A 186 -1.02 -2.54 7.77
CA PHE A 186 -2.17 -2.75 6.89
C PHE A 186 -1.76 -3.27 5.51
N ASN A 187 -0.62 -2.84 4.99
CA ASN A 187 -0.03 -3.33 3.75
C ASN A 187 0.27 -4.83 3.87
N TYR A 188 0.96 -5.25 4.94
CA TYR A 188 1.19 -6.66 5.24
C TYR A 188 -0.12 -7.46 5.33
N LEU A 189 -1.12 -6.95 6.05
CA LEU A 189 -2.42 -7.62 6.19
C LEU A 189 -3.16 -7.73 4.85
N GLY A 190 -3.02 -6.74 3.97
CA GLY A 190 -3.53 -6.75 2.60
C GLY A 190 -2.91 -7.88 1.78
N ARG A 191 -1.58 -7.98 1.76
CA ARG A 191 -0.86 -9.05 1.05
C ARG A 191 -1.13 -10.43 1.64
N LEU A 192 -1.17 -10.55 2.96
CA LEU A 192 -1.53 -11.79 3.65
C LEU A 192 -2.95 -12.24 3.28
N SER A 193 -3.89 -11.31 3.07
CA SER A 193 -5.24 -11.66 2.62
C SER A 193 -5.24 -12.31 1.23
N ILE A 194 -4.41 -11.84 0.30
CA ILE A 194 -4.23 -12.46 -1.02
C ILE A 194 -3.63 -13.85 -0.90
N CYS A 195 -2.65 -14.05 -0.02
CA CYS A 195 -2.11 -15.38 0.27
C CYS A 195 -3.21 -16.34 0.75
N LYS A 196 -4.05 -15.90 1.71
CA LYS A 196 -5.18 -16.71 2.21
C LYS A 196 -6.20 -17.06 1.12
N MET A 197 -6.39 -16.18 0.15
CA MET A 197 -7.37 -16.38 -0.94
C MET A 197 -6.84 -17.26 -2.07
N TYR A 198 -5.57 -17.11 -2.45
CA TYR A 198 -5.07 -17.61 -3.73
C TYR A 198 -3.76 -18.41 -3.64
N ALA A 199 -3.04 -18.44 -2.51
CA ALA A 199 -1.81 -19.23 -2.44
C ALA A 199 -2.14 -20.73 -2.31
N GLU A 200 -1.66 -21.54 -3.25
CA GLU A 200 -1.93 -22.98 -3.28
C GLU A 200 -1.19 -23.76 -2.18
N ASP A 201 -0.09 -23.18 -1.69
CA ASP A 201 0.79 -23.74 -0.67
C ASP A 201 0.76 -22.94 0.64
N TYR A 202 -0.31 -22.17 0.88
CA TYR A 202 -0.49 -21.36 2.11
C TYR A 202 -0.34 -22.20 3.38
N GLY A 203 -0.99 -23.37 3.42
CA GLY A 203 -0.95 -24.26 4.59
C GLY A 203 0.45 -24.77 4.93
N SER A 204 1.32 -24.93 3.92
CA SER A 204 2.71 -25.37 4.10
C SER A 204 3.62 -24.27 4.65
N HIS A 205 3.19 -23.01 4.61
CA HIS A 205 3.95 -21.84 5.07
C HIS A 205 3.26 -21.12 6.24
N ILE A 206 2.27 -21.76 6.88
CA ILE A 206 1.51 -21.12 7.96
C ILE A 206 2.39 -20.71 9.15
N ASP A 207 3.51 -21.43 9.37
CA ASP A 207 4.51 -21.10 10.38
C ASP A 207 5.10 -19.69 10.16
N LYS A 208 5.29 -19.29 8.90
CA LYS A 208 5.85 -17.99 8.52
C LYS A 208 4.94 -16.81 8.85
N PHE A 209 3.64 -17.05 8.98
CA PHE A 209 2.64 -16.04 9.32
C PHE A 209 2.11 -16.18 10.76
N SER A 210 2.66 -17.13 11.53
CA SER A 210 2.16 -17.47 12.87
C SER A 210 2.74 -16.59 13.98
N ASP A 211 3.91 -15.99 13.76
CA ASP A 211 4.42 -14.97 14.65
C ASP A 211 3.62 -13.69 14.45
N THR A 212 2.84 -13.36 15.47
CA THR A 212 1.95 -12.19 15.50
C THR A 212 2.30 -11.26 16.65
N THR A 213 3.51 -11.42 17.20
CA THR A 213 3.97 -10.73 18.41
C THR A 213 3.95 -9.22 18.22
N ILE A 214 4.42 -8.76 17.05
CA ILE A 214 4.53 -7.33 16.74
C ILE A 214 3.16 -6.69 16.62
N GLU A 215 2.22 -7.33 15.93
CA GLU A 215 0.86 -6.81 15.75
C GLU A 215 0.07 -6.85 17.04
N GLN A 216 0.24 -7.90 17.86
CA GLN A 216 -0.36 -7.96 19.19
C GLN A 216 0.22 -6.89 20.12
N GLN A 217 1.54 -6.63 20.06
CA GLN A 217 2.18 -5.54 20.82
C GLN A 217 1.70 -4.18 20.34
N PHE A 218 1.54 -4.01 19.02
CA PHE A 218 1.15 -2.75 18.42
C PHE A 218 -0.34 -2.45 18.62
N PHE A 219 -1.24 -3.30 18.11
CA PHE A 219 -2.68 -3.08 18.18
C PHE A 219 -3.30 -3.46 19.54
N GLY A 220 -2.63 -4.31 20.32
CA GLY A 220 -3.24 -5.01 21.44
C GLY A 220 -3.85 -6.34 20.98
N LYS A 221 -3.73 -7.38 21.82
CA LYS A 221 -4.13 -8.75 21.48
C LYS A 221 -5.57 -8.87 20.96
N ASP A 222 -6.53 -8.31 21.66
CA ASP A 222 -7.96 -8.43 21.31
C ASP A 222 -8.28 -7.69 20.00
N VAL A 223 -7.69 -6.51 19.80
CA VAL A 223 -7.86 -5.72 18.58
C VAL A 223 -7.25 -6.45 17.39
N TYR A 224 -6.04 -7.00 17.55
CA TYR A 224 -5.40 -7.77 16.49
C TYR A 224 -6.20 -9.02 16.12
N GLN A 225 -6.71 -9.78 17.10
CA GLN A 225 -7.54 -10.95 16.82
C GLN A 225 -8.80 -10.60 16.02
N ALA A 226 -9.43 -9.47 16.35
CA ALA A 226 -10.56 -8.95 15.58
C ALA A 226 -10.13 -8.57 14.16
N LEU A 227 -9.03 -7.82 13.99
CA LEU A 227 -8.50 -7.45 12.68
C LEU A 227 -8.11 -8.67 11.83
N ALA A 228 -7.42 -9.66 12.40
CA ALA A 228 -6.97 -10.86 11.70
C ALA A 228 -8.13 -11.72 11.18
N THR A 229 -9.27 -11.69 11.88
CA THR A 229 -10.52 -12.34 11.45
C THR A 229 -11.23 -11.51 10.39
N PHE A 230 -11.26 -10.19 10.56
CA PHE A 230 -12.03 -9.27 9.75
C PHE A 230 -11.39 -8.96 8.38
N LEU A 231 -10.07 -8.85 8.34
CA LEU A 231 -9.27 -8.54 7.16
C LEU A 231 -9.00 -9.81 6.36
N SER A 232 -10.06 -10.32 5.75
CA SER A 232 -10.04 -11.50 4.88
C SER A 232 -10.71 -11.16 3.56
N GLY A 233 -9.90 -11.05 2.51
CA GLY A 233 -10.33 -10.75 1.16
C GLY A 233 -10.87 -9.34 0.95
N TRP A 234 -11.84 -9.20 0.05
CA TRP A 234 -12.39 -7.91 -0.36
C TRP A 234 -13.40 -7.40 0.67
N LEU A 235 -13.17 -6.19 1.20
CA LEU A 235 -14.08 -5.59 2.19
C LEU A 235 -15.28 -4.94 1.50
N SER A 236 -16.45 -5.08 2.12
CA SER A 236 -17.67 -4.35 1.74
C SER A 236 -17.67 -2.95 2.37
N GLU A 237 -18.49 -2.04 1.85
CA GLU A 237 -18.67 -0.69 2.43
C GLU A 237 -18.97 -0.69 3.95
N PRO A 238 -19.92 -1.50 4.47
CA PRO A 238 -20.11 -1.61 5.92
C PRO A 238 -18.84 -2.02 6.67
N HIS A 239 -18.06 -2.94 6.09
CA HIS A 239 -16.83 -3.41 6.70
C HIS A 239 -15.75 -2.32 6.72
N ILE A 240 -15.62 -1.56 5.63
CA ILE A 240 -14.70 -0.41 5.53
C ILE A 240 -15.02 0.62 6.62
N LYS A 241 -16.31 0.91 6.86
CA LYS A 241 -16.72 1.83 7.92
C LYS A 241 -16.34 1.34 9.31
N ILE A 242 -16.60 0.07 9.62
CA ILE A 242 -16.22 -0.55 10.91
C ILE A 242 -14.69 -0.48 11.11
N LEU A 243 -13.92 -0.78 10.06
CA LEU A 243 -12.48 -0.68 10.11
C LEU A 243 -12.01 0.75 10.35
N GLY A 244 -12.66 1.74 9.72
CA GLY A 244 -12.33 3.15 9.91
C GLY A 244 -12.57 3.64 11.34
N ASP A 245 -13.64 3.20 11.99
CA ASP A 245 -13.89 3.49 13.40
C ASP A 245 -12.81 2.89 14.31
N ALA A 246 -12.34 1.66 14.00
CA ALA A 246 -11.22 1.03 14.71
C ALA A 246 -9.90 1.77 14.46
N TYR A 247 -9.63 2.17 13.21
CA TYR A 247 -8.43 2.91 12.82
C TYR A 247 -8.31 4.24 13.57
N LEU A 248 -9.39 5.02 13.64
CA LEU A 248 -9.41 6.28 14.39
C LEU A 248 -9.06 6.08 15.86
N LYS A 249 -9.57 5.02 16.50
CA LYS A 249 -9.24 4.69 17.89
C LYS A 249 -7.76 4.34 18.05
N ILE A 250 -7.17 3.59 17.12
CA ILE A 250 -5.75 3.24 17.12
C ILE A 250 -4.90 4.51 17.05
N ILE A 251 -5.17 5.39 16.08
CA ILE A 251 -4.43 6.66 15.90
C ILE A 251 -4.56 7.55 17.13
N VAL A 252 -5.76 7.73 17.67
CA VAL A 252 -5.97 8.56 18.87
C VAL A 252 -5.23 7.98 20.07
N THR A 253 -5.29 6.67 20.28
CA THR A 253 -4.66 6.03 21.45
C THR A 253 -3.14 6.07 21.36
N LYS A 254 -2.56 5.82 20.17
CA LYS A 254 -1.12 5.74 19.97
C LYS A 254 -0.47 7.10 19.68
N GLY A 255 -1.22 8.06 19.17
CA GLY A 255 -0.75 9.41 18.88
C GLY A 255 -0.81 10.37 20.06
N GLN A 256 -1.36 9.94 21.21
CA GLN A 256 -1.40 10.75 22.42
C GLN A 256 0.00 11.17 22.86
N GLY A 257 0.23 12.48 22.96
CA GLY A 257 1.49 13.05 23.41
C GLY A 257 2.57 13.20 22.32
N LEU A 258 2.27 12.86 21.06
CA LEU A 258 3.14 13.17 19.92
C LEU A 258 2.86 14.60 19.44
N SER A 259 3.92 15.38 19.26
CA SER A 259 3.90 16.74 18.70
C SER A 259 4.14 16.74 17.20
#